data_AF-A0A849C7B5-F1
#
_entry.id   AF-A0A849C7B5-F1
#
_cell.length_a   1.000
_cell.length_b   1.000
_cell.length_c   1.000
_cell.angle_alpha   90.00
_cell.angle_beta   90.00
_cell.angle_gamma   90.00
#
_symmetry.space_group_name_H-M   'P 1'
#
loop_
_entity.id
_entity.type
_entity.pdbx_description
1 polymer ?
#
loop_
_entity_poly.entity_id
_entity_poly.type
_entity_poly.pdbx_seq_one_letter_code
_entity_poly.pdbx_strand_id
1 'polypeptide(L)'
;MNDWRSVGHVYPSVIEFVDNYLSVVYRRDVINDPSVAWCPEWYKHAEAAARLEILWRAWEHYRLDARTGLSVWFLDHADPQMGRLFAPDGPFKFCSPRVGHRDMLPPLPLVSPREDLFTDPAS
;
A
#
# COMPACT_ATOMS: atom_id res chain seq x y z
N MET A 1 -15.21 -27.73 6.02
CA MET A 1 -14.54 -26.54 6.59
C MET A 1 -13.08 -26.62 6.19
N ASN A 2 -12.67 -25.90 5.14
CA ASN A 2 -11.25 -25.85 4.78
C ASN A 2 -10.53 -24.97 5.80
N ASP A 3 -9.56 -25.56 6.49
CA ASP A 3 -8.67 -24.86 7.39
C ASP A 3 -7.70 -23.98 6.60
N TRP A 4 -8.15 -22.79 6.21
CA TRP A 4 -7.34 -21.79 5.51
C TRP A 4 -6.14 -21.30 6.34
N ARG A 5 -6.08 -21.64 7.63
CA ARG A 5 -4.93 -21.35 8.50
C ARG A 5 -3.75 -22.29 8.30
N SER A 6 -3.91 -23.34 7.51
CA SER A 6 -2.85 -24.33 7.24
C SER A 6 -1.93 -23.97 6.06
N VAL A 7 -2.23 -22.91 5.31
CA VAL A 7 -1.32 -22.41 4.26
C VAL A 7 -0.51 -21.25 4.83
N GLY A 8 0.75 -21.51 5.17
CA GLY A 8 1.68 -20.46 5.60
C GLY A 8 1.81 -19.35 4.56
N HIS A 9 2.13 -18.14 5.01
CA HIS A 9 2.43 -17.02 4.12
C HIS A 9 3.68 -17.33 3.28
N VAL A 10 3.63 -17.03 1.97
CA VAL A 10 4.81 -17.14 1.09
C VAL A 10 5.79 -16.03 1.43
N TYR A 11 5.29 -14.83 1.66
CA TYR A 11 6.07 -13.72 2.20
C TYR A 11 5.68 -13.52 3.67
N PRO A 12 6.59 -13.75 4.64
CA PRO A 12 6.27 -13.68 6.07
C PRO A 12 5.83 -12.28 6.57
N SER A 13 6.10 -11.24 5.80
CA SER A 13 5.73 -9.86 6.12
C SER A 13 5.57 -9.01 4.86
N VAL A 14 4.96 -7.83 5.00
CA VAL A 14 4.95 -6.81 3.95
C VAL A 14 6.35 -6.40 3.51
N ILE A 15 7.35 -6.42 4.40
CA ILE A 15 8.74 -6.09 4.06
C ILE A 15 9.26 -7.09 3.03
N GLU A 16 9.16 -8.38 3.33
CA GLU A 16 9.59 -9.46 2.43
C GLU A 16 8.83 -9.43 1.10
N PHE A 17 7.53 -9.10 1.14
CA PHE A 17 6.72 -8.96 -0.07
C PHE A 17 7.17 -7.77 -0.94
N VAL A 18 7.44 -6.62 -0.33
CA VAL A 18 7.88 -5.43 -1.06
C VAL A 18 9.27 -5.64 -1.66
N ASP A 19 10.20 -6.16 -0.86
CA ASP A 19 11.59 -6.36 -1.24
C ASP A 19 11.75 -7.43 -2.33
N ASN A 20 10.99 -8.53 -2.24
CA ASN A 20 11.21 -9.70 -3.11
C ASN A 20 10.16 -9.93 -4.20
N TYR A 21 9.01 -9.27 -4.16
CA TYR A 21 7.96 -9.42 -5.18
C TYR A 21 7.55 -8.08 -5.79
N LEU A 22 7.00 -7.17 -4.98
CA LEU A 22 6.33 -5.98 -5.49
C LEU A 22 7.32 -5.08 -6.24
N SER A 23 8.51 -4.83 -5.69
CA SER A 23 9.54 -3.99 -6.32
C SER A 23 10.09 -4.59 -7.62
N VAL A 24 10.06 -5.92 -7.72
CA VAL A 24 10.53 -6.66 -8.90
C VAL A 24 9.48 -6.62 -10.01
N VAL A 25 8.19 -6.73 -9.65
CA VAL A 25 7.06 -6.72 -10.58
C VAL A 25 6.73 -5.31 -11.07
N TYR A 26 6.67 -4.32 -10.18
CA TYR A 26 6.33 -2.93 -10.51
C TYR A 26 7.58 -2.09 -10.81
N ARG A 27 8.08 -2.22 -12.04
CA ARG A 27 9.22 -1.43 -12.53
C ARG A 27 8.75 -0.17 -13.26
N ARG A 28 9.13 1.00 -12.76
CA ARG A 28 8.88 2.32 -13.37
C ARG A 28 10.15 3.16 -13.32
N ASP A 29 10.28 4.16 -14.20
CA ASP A 29 11.41 5.09 -14.16
C ASP A 29 11.23 6.13 -13.04
N VAL A 30 11.32 5.69 -11.79
CA VAL A 30 11.17 6.54 -10.60
C VAL A 30 12.37 7.45 -10.34
N ILE A 31 13.43 7.35 -11.16
CA ILE A 31 14.67 8.10 -11.00
C ILE A 31 14.70 9.30 -11.95
N ASN A 32 14.24 9.14 -13.19
CA ASN A 32 14.32 10.17 -14.21
C ASN A 32 12.95 10.75 -14.61
N ASP A 33 11.85 10.05 -14.34
CA ASP A 33 10.50 10.55 -14.62
C ASP A 33 9.91 11.24 -13.37
N PRO A 34 9.75 12.58 -13.38
CA PRO A 34 9.19 13.31 -12.24
C PRO A 34 7.67 13.07 -12.07
N SER A 35 7.00 12.43 -13.03
CA SER A 35 5.58 12.10 -12.94
C SER A 35 5.31 10.81 -12.15
N VAL A 36 6.36 10.05 -11.79
CA VAL A 36 6.26 8.80 -11.04
C VAL A 36 7.01 8.91 -9.72
N ALA A 37 6.27 8.99 -8.61
CA ALA A 37 6.85 9.11 -7.27
C ALA A 37 7.22 7.75 -6.66
N TRP A 38 8.35 7.68 -5.97
CA TRP A 38 8.68 6.55 -5.10
C TRP A 38 9.63 6.99 -3.99
N CYS A 39 9.32 6.63 -2.75
CA CYS A 39 10.25 6.79 -1.63
C CYS A 39 10.90 5.44 -1.30
N PRO A 40 12.23 5.31 -1.35
CA PRO A 40 12.92 4.08 -0.91
C PRO A 40 12.65 3.74 0.56
N GLU A 41 12.38 4.75 1.39
CA GLU A 41 12.03 4.60 2.80
C GLU A 41 10.50 4.63 2.98
N TRP A 42 9.78 3.90 2.14
CA TRP A 42 8.31 3.89 2.07
C TRP A 42 7.64 3.66 3.43
N TYR A 43 8.28 2.91 4.32
CA TYR A 43 7.78 2.59 5.67
C TYR A 43 7.67 3.82 6.60
N LYS A 44 8.33 4.94 6.26
CA LYS A 44 8.20 6.22 6.97
C LYS A 44 6.91 6.97 6.62
N HIS A 45 6.20 6.54 5.59
CA HIS A 45 4.91 7.11 5.18
C HIS A 45 3.78 6.21 5.66
N ALA A 46 3.05 6.60 6.73
CA ALA A 46 2.00 5.77 7.33
C ALA A 46 0.94 5.32 6.31
N GLU A 47 0.52 6.22 5.42
CA GLU A 47 -0.42 5.89 4.34
C GLU A 47 0.17 4.85 3.36
N ALA A 48 1.43 5.00 2.96
CA ALA A 48 2.07 4.06 2.04
C ALA A 48 2.26 2.68 2.68
N ALA A 49 2.71 2.64 3.94
CA ALA A 49 2.84 1.39 4.69
C ALA A 49 1.51 0.66 4.80
N ALA A 50 0.41 1.37 5.10
CA ALA A 50 -0.92 0.79 5.15
C ALA A 50 -1.38 0.24 3.78
N ARG A 51 -1.15 0.99 2.70
CA ARG A 51 -1.46 0.55 1.33
C ARG A 51 -0.68 -0.71 0.92
N LEU A 52 0.61 -0.77 1.25
CA LEU A 52 1.46 -1.92 0.93
C LEU A 52 1.09 -3.15 1.77
N GLU A 53 0.74 -2.96 3.05
CA GLU A 53 0.26 -4.01 3.94
C GLU A 53 -1.03 -4.65 3.40
N ILE A 54 -2.01 -3.85 2.96
CA ILE A 54 -3.25 -4.41 2.38
C ILE A 54 -3.00 -5.12 1.05
N LEU A 55 -2.04 -4.64 0.24
CA LEU A 55 -1.66 -5.31 -1.01
C LEU A 55 -1.04 -6.68 -0.76
N TRP A 56 -0.13 -6.77 0.21
CA TRP A 56 0.47 -8.04 0.61
C TRP A 56 -0.58 -9.03 1.11
N ARG A 57 -1.46 -8.61 2.03
CA ARG A 57 -2.53 -9.47 2.56
C ARG A 57 -3.48 -9.94 1.46
N ALA A 58 -3.86 -9.06 0.54
CA ALA A 58 -4.68 -9.43 -0.60
C ALA A 58 -3.93 -10.43 -1.52
N TRP A 59 -2.64 -10.19 -1.77
CA TRP A 59 -1.82 -11.09 -2.60
C TRP A 59 -1.77 -12.50 -2.00
N GLU A 60 -1.53 -12.61 -0.69
CA GLU A 60 -1.49 -13.89 0.05
C GLU A 60 -2.81 -14.66 -0.05
N HIS A 61 -3.93 -13.95 -0.04
CA HIS A 61 -5.26 -14.53 -0.23
C HIS A 61 -5.46 -15.01 -1.67
N TYR A 62 -5.25 -14.13 -2.66
CA TYR A 62 -5.57 -14.41 -4.06
C TYR A 62 -4.60 -15.40 -4.72
N ARG A 63 -3.34 -15.51 -4.25
CA ARG A 63 -2.41 -16.53 -4.79
C ARG A 63 -2.88 -17.97 -4.61
N LEU A 64 -3.84 -18.22 -3.72
CA LEU A 64 -4.39 -19.56 -3.47
C LEU A 64 -5.27 -20.04 -4.64
N ASP A 65 -5.82 -19.11 -5.43
CA ASP A 65 -6.47 -19.45 -6.70
C ASP A 65 -5.45 -19.38 -7.85
N ALA A 66 -4.97 -20.55 -8.26
CA ALA A 66 -4.03 -20.70 -9.36
C ALA A 66 -4.62 -20.40 -10.75
N ARG A 67 -5.95 -20.24 -10.89
CA ARG A 67 -6.59 -19.99 -12.19
C ARG A 67 -6.63 -18.50 -12.50
N THR A 68 -7.25 -17.73 -11.62
CA THR A 68 -7.57 -16.31 -11.89
C THR A 68 -7.20 -15.38 -10.75
N GLY A 69 -6.77 -15.91 -9.60
CA GLY A 69 -6.56 -15.13 -8.38
C GLY A 69 -5.61 -13.95 -8.57
N LEU A 70 -4.44 -14.16 -9.17
CA LEU A 70 -3.51 -13.06 -9.43
C LEU A 70 -4.05 -12.03 -10.42
N SER A 71 -4.86 -12.45 -11.40
CA SER A 71 -5.52 -11.50 -12.31
C SER A 71 -6.49 -10.59 -11.56
N VAL A 72 -7.29 -11.14 -10.64
CA VAL A 72 -8.19 -10.37 -9.79
C VAL A 72 -7.39 -9.48 -8.84
N TRP A 73 -6.31 -9.99 -8.25
CA TRP A 73 -5.44 -9.20 -7.38
C TRP A 73 -4.87 -7.98 -8.10
N PHE A 74 -4.39 -8.13 -9.35
CA PHE A 74 -3.89 -6.99 -10.12
C PHE A 74 -4.97 -5.95 -10.38
N LEU A 75 -6.12 -6.39 -10.90
CA LEU A 75 -7.20 -5.50 -11.34
C LEU A 75 -7.88 -4.78 -10.17
N ASP A 76 -8.22 -5.52 -9.12
CA ASP A 76 -9.07 -4.99 -8.04
C ASP A 76 -8.26 -4.36 -6.91
N HIS A 77 -6.98 -4.75 -6.75
CA HIS A 77 -6.16 -4.35 -5.60
C HIS A 77 -4.87 -3.65 -6.02
N ALA A 78 -3.99 -4.34 -6.75
CA ALA A 78 -2.62 -3.88 -6.98
C ALA A 78 -2.56 -2.60 -7.82
N ASP A 79 -3.16 -2.59 -9.00
CA ASP A 79 -3.07 -1.45 -9.92
C ASP A 79 -3.70 -0.16 -9.35
N PRO A 80 -4.89 -0.19 -8.71
CA PRO A 80 -5.44 1.00 -8.06
C PRO A 80 -4.54 1.57 -6.94
N GLN A 81 -3.96 0.71 -6.10
CA GLN A 81 -3.11 1.15 -4.99
C GLN A 81 -1.75 1.63 -5.48
N MET A 82 -1.11 0.90 -6.40
CA MET A 82 0.15 1.30 -7.01
C MET A 82 0.00 2.58 -7.82
N GLY A 83 -1.13 2.78 -8.52
CA GLY A 83 -1.46 4.03 -9.19
C GLY A 83 -1.46 5.22 -8.24
N ARG A 84 -1.95 5.05 -7.00
CA ARG A 84 -1.89 6.11 -5.97
C ARG A 84 -0.51 6.29 -5.36
N LEU A 85 0.24 5.21 -5.15
CA LEU A 85 1.62 5.29 -4.64
C LEU A 85 2.55 6.01 -5.62
N PHE A 86 2.39 5.75 -6.92
CA PHE A 86 3.18 6.38 -7.97
C PHE A 86 2.73 7.79 -8.34
N ALA A 87 1.54 8.23 -7.91
CA ALA A 87 1.05 9.55 -8.27
C ALA A 87 1.96 10.65 -7.68
N PRO A 88 2.28 11.72 -8.44
CA PRO A 88 3.17 12.79 -7.96
C PRO A 88 2.56 13.61 -6.82
N ASP A 89 1.24 13.58 -6.67
CA ASP A 89 0.48 14.15 -5.57
C ASP A 89 0.08 13.10 -4.50
N GLY A 90 0.59 11.88 -4.61
CA GLY A 90 0.30 10.76 -3.73
C GLY A 90 1.11 10.75 -2.43
N PRO A 91 1.14 9.59 -1.72
CA PRO A 91 1.76 9.47 -0.40
C PRO A 91 3.25 9.82 -0.32
N PHE A 92 3.96 9.69 -1.45
CA PHE A 92 5.39 10.00 -1.56
C PHE A 92 5.68 11.42 -2.03
N LYS A 93 4.71 12.32 -1.99
CA LYS A 93 4.90 13.73 -2.34
C LYS A 93 6.12 14.31 -1.61
N PHE A 94 6.95 15.06 -2.34
CA PHE A 94 8.25 15.61 -1.90
C PHE A 94 9.39 14.61 -1.69
N CYS A 95 9.16 13.32 -1.90
CA CYS A 95 10.19 12.28 -1.83
C CYS A 95 10.54 11.76 -3.24
N SER A 96 11.78 11.33 -3.41
CA SER A 96 12.21 10.60 -4.60
C SER A 96 13.47 9.78 -4.29
N PRO A 97 13.88 8.83 -5.16
CA PRO A 97 15.14 8.12 -4.97
C PRO A 97 16.37 9.04 -4.98
N ARG A 98 16.30 10.21 -5.65
CA ARG A 98 17.39 11.18 -5.72
C ARG A 98 17.47 12.09 -4.49
N VAL A 99 16.30 12.44 -3.94
CA VAL A 99 16.18 13.42 -2.86
C VAL A 99 16.11 12.75 -1.48
N GLY A 100 15.73 11.48 -1.43
CA GLY A 100 15.47 10.75 -0.19
C GLY A 100 14.08 11.05 0.39
N HIS A 101 13.81 10.49 1.57
CA HIS A 101 12.60 10.77 2.34
C HIS A 101 12.61 12.20 2.89
N ARG A 102 11.44 12.85 2.86
CA ARG A 102 11.20 14.14 3.51
C ARG A 102 9.88 14.12 4.29
N ASP A 103 9.97 14.37 5.58
CA ASP A 103 8.83 14.51 6.48
C ASP A 103 8.35 15.97 6.50
N MET A 104 7.71 16.41 5.40
CA MET A 104 7.30 17.81 5.20
C MET A 104 5.81 18.06 5.51
N LEU A 105 5.01 17.01 5.61
CA LEU A 105 3.56 17.10 5.73
C LEU A 105 3.12 16.67 7.13
N PRO A 106 2.57 17.57 7.96
CA PRO A 106 1.99 17.17 9.24
C PRO A 106 0.73 16.32 9.01
N PRO A 107 0.24 15.61 10.05
CA PRO A 107 -1.07 15.00 10.04
C PRO A 107 -2.17 15.98 9.61
N LEU A 108 -3.27 15.45 9.07
CA LEU A 108 -4.39 16.29 8.65
C LEU A 108 -4.88 17.14 9.83
N PRO A 109 -5.11 18.46 9.62
CA PRO A 109 -5.67 19.30 10.66
C PRO A 109 -7.06 18.79 11.01
N LEU A 110 -7.26 18.47 12.28
CA LEU A 110 -8.50 17.92 12.80
C LEU A 110 -8.89 18.67 14.06
N VAL A 111 -10.19 18.96 14.18
CA VAL A 111 -10.82 19.33 15.45
C VAL A 111 -11.73 18.17 15.83
N SER A 112 -11.50 17.58 17.00
CA SER A 112 -12.35 16.50 17.48
C SER A 112 -13.78 17.03 17.67
N PRO A 113 -14.80 16.36 17.11
CA PRO A 113 -16.18 16.74 17.36
C PRO A 113 -16.51 16.49 18.83
N ARG A 114 -17.56 17.17 19.33
CA ARG A 114 -18.13 16.81 20.62
C ARG A 114 -18.74 15.41 20.52
N GLU A 115 -18.59 14.62 21.59
CA GLU A 115 -19.03 13.21 21.62
C GLU A 115 -20.54 13.04 21.41
N ASP A 116 -21.34 14.05 21.73
CA ASP A 116 -22.79 14.07 21.59
C ASP A 116 -23.30 14.30 20.16
N LEU A 117 -22.42 14.64 19.21
CA LEU A 117 -22.80 14.96 17.82
C LEU A 117 -23.02 13.72 16.94
N PHE A 118 -22.50 12.57 17.34
CA PHE A 118 -22.61 11.30 16.62
C PHE A 118 -23.11 10.23 17.59
N THR A 119 -24.36 10.37 18.02
CA THR A 119 -25.05 9.30 18.76
C THR A 119 -25.30 8.10 17.86
N ASP A 120 -25.31 6.91 18.49
CA ASP A 120 -25.53 5.65 17.81
C ASP A 120 -26.87 5.68 17.06
N PRO A 121 -26.91 5.39 15.74
CA PRO A 121 -28.17 5.29 14.99
C PRO A 121 -29.14 4.23 15.52
N ALA A 122 -28.73 3.40 16.49
CA ALA A 122 -29.57 2.43 17.20
C ALA A 122 -30.16 2.92 18.54
N SER A 123 -30.09 4.22 18.87
CA SER A 123 -30.72 4.79 20.08
C SER A 123 -32.19 5.18 19.89
#